data_AF-A0A4Y7TQA2-F1
#
_entry.id   AF-A0A4Y7TQA2-F1
#
_cell.length_a   1.000
_cell.length_b   1.000
_cell.length_c   1.000
_cell.angle_alpha   90.00
_cell.angle_beta   90.00
_cell.angle_gamma   90.00
#
_symmetry.space_group_name_H-M   'P 1'
#
loop_
_entity.id
_entity.type
_entity.pdbx_description
1 polymer ?
#
loop_
_entity_poly.entity_id
_entity_poly.type
_entity_poly.pdbx_seq_one_letter_code
_entity_poly.pdbx_strand_id
1 'polypeptide(L)'
;MRMLEQEEEVDDGTEVTWEDQQRISTFSKLNARYGLILEKVERFEKKEALDDVAMELELADEEEAVLYKVGETFVHMRGSRAIKRLEKDQERVNEKLEELSSQSDDCQAKMKELKIQLYAKFGKSINLDE
;
A
#
# COMPACT_ATOMS: atom_id res chain seq x y z
N MET A 1 -11.36 -41.33 5.61
CA MET A 1 -10.95 -40.69 4.35
C MET A 1 -11.89 -39.53 4.09
N ARG A 2 -11.41 -38.29 4.24
CA ARG A 2 -12.18 -37.10 3.91
C ARG A 2 -11.89 -36.83 2.43
N MET A 3 -12.83 -37.19 1.57
CA MET A 3 -12.76 -36.83 0.16
C MET A 3 -12.80 -35.31 0.09
N LEU A 4 -11.74 -34.70 -0.45
CA LEU A 4 -11.76 -33.33 -0.90
C LEU A 4 -12.81 -33.28 -2.01
N GLU A 5 -13.87 -32.49 -1.81
CA GLU A 5 -14.80 -32.14 -2.87
C GLU A 5 -13.97 -31.57 -4.02
N GLN A 6 -13.94 -32.31 -5.12
CA GLN A 6 -13.40 -31.82 -6.38
C GLN A 6 -14.34 -30.68 -6.77
N GLU A 7 -13.89 -29.43 -6.65
CA GLU A 7 -14.59 -28.30 -7.25
C GLU A 7 -14.83 -28.69 -8.71
N GLU A 8 -16.10 -28.86 -9.08
CA GLU A 8 -16.47 -29.16 -10.46
C GLU A 8 -15.86 -28.07 -11.34
N GLU A 9 -14.85 -28.44 -12.15
CA GLU A 9 -14.40 -27.59 -13.24
C GLU A 9 -15.59 -27.44 -14.18
N VAL A 10 -16.27 -26.30 -14.05
CA VAL A 10 -17.37 -25.92 -14.95
C VAL A 10 -16.73 -25.56 -16.29
N ASP A 11 -16.60 -26.57 -17.16
CA ASP A 11 -16.27 -26.37 -18.57
C ASP A 11 -17.48 -25.71 -19.25
N ASP A 12 -17.52 -24.38 -19.19
CA ASP A 12 -18.59 -23.55 -19.76
C ASP A 12 -18.48 -23.41 -21.29
N GLY A 13 -17.51 -24.06 -21.95
CA GLY A 13 -17.30 -23.96 -23.40
C GLY A 13 -16.98 -22.53 -23.89
N THR A 14 -16.71 -21.60 -22.97
CA THR A 14 -16.42 -20.20 -23.27
C THR A 14 -15.00 -20.07 -23.81
N GLU A 15 -14.87 -19.72 -25.09
CA GLU A 15 -13.56 -19.51 -25.71
C GLU A 15 -12.79 -18.36 -25.04
N VAL A 16 -11.58 -18.67 -24.59
CA VAL A 16 -10.67 -17.71 -23.98
C VAL A 16 -9.82 -17.06 -25.07
N THR A 17 -10.02 -15.76 -25.28
CA THR A 17 -9.25 -15.01 -26.29
C THR A 17 -7.93 -14.50 -25.72
N TRP A 18 -7.00 -14.13 -26.60
CA TRP A 18 -5.74 -13.50 -26.19
C TRP A 18 -5.96 -12.20 -25.41
N GLU A 19 -6.98 -11.42 -25.76
CA GLU A 19 -7.32 -10.16 -25.07
C GLU A 19 -7.77 -10.44 -23.62
N ASP A 20 -8.52 -11.51 -23.40
CA ASP A 20 -8.93 -11.90 -22.04
C ASP A 20 -7.73 -12.31 -21.19
N GLN A 21 -6.80 -13.09 -21.76
CA GLN A 21 -5.56 -13.45 -21.09
C GLN A 21 -4.72 -12.21 -20.73
N GLN A 22 -4.72 -11.20 -21.60
CA GLN A 22 -4.07 -9.92 -21.31
C GLN A 22 -4.76 -9.18 -20.15
N ARG A 23 -6.10 -9.18 -20.11
CA ARG A 23 -6.88 -8.59 -19.01
C ARG A 23 -6.65 -9.33 -17.69
N ILE A 24 -6.61 -10.66 -17.70
CA ILE A 24 -6.29 -11.50 -16.53
C ILE A 24 -4.89 -11.19 -16.02
N SER A 25 -3.88 -11.19 -16.90
CA SER A 25 -2.50 -10.85 -16.53
C SER A 25 -2.39 -9.44 -15.96
N THR A 26 -3.14 -8.49 -16.51
CA THR A 26 -3.18 -7.10 -16.03
C THR A 26 -3.82 -7.02 -14.65
N PHE A 27 -4.92 -7.74 -14.41
CA PHE A 27 -5.55 -7.84 -13.10
C PHE A 27 -4.58 -8.39 -12.05
N SER A 28 -3.89 -9.51 -12.33
CA SER A 28 -2.93 -10.10 -11.40
C SER A 28 -1.77 -9.13 -11.07
N LYS A 29 -1.27 -8.39 -12.07
CA LYS A 29 -0.23 -7.37 -11.86
C LYS A 29 -0.72 -6.20 -10.99
N LEU A 30 -1.95 -5.75 -11.22
CA LEU A 30 -2.56 -4.68 -10.40
C LEU A 30 -2.78 -5.15 -8.97
N ASN A 31 -3.23 -6.39 -8.76
CA ASN A 31 -3.43 -6.93 -7.42
C ASN A 31 -2.10 -7.04 -6.65
N ALA A 32 -1.07 -7.59 -7.28
CA ALA A 32 0.27 -7.64 -6.69
C ALA A 32 0.80 -6.24 -6.35
N ARG A 33 0.61 -5.26 -7.25
CA ARG A 33 1.00 -3.87 -7.00
C ARG A 33 0.22 -3.27 -5.84
N TYR A 34 -1.09 -3.49 -5.77
CA TYR A 34 -1.96 -3.01 -4.70
C TYR A 34 -1.51 -3.58 -3.34
N GLY A 35 -1.27 -4.88 -3.24
CA GLY A 35 -0.73 -5.50 -2.02
C GLY A 35 0.61 -4.90 -1.58
N LEU A 36 1.53 -4.65 -2.52
CA LEU A 36 2.81 -3.98 -2.22
C LEU A 36 2.64 -2.52 -1.77
N ILE A 37 1.62 -1.81 -2.27
CA ILE A 37 1.31 -0.45 -1.84
C ILE A 37 0.77 -0.48 -0.40
N LEU A 38 -0.16 -1.40 -0.09
CA LEU A 38 -0.68 -1.56 1.27
C LEU A 38 0.42 -1.89 2.29
N GLU A 39 1.32 -2.81 1.95
CA GLU A 39 2.46 -3.14 2.83
C GLU A 39 3.36 -1.92 3.07
N LYS A 40 3.55 -1.07 2.05
CA LYS A 40 4.31 0.17 2.19
C LYS A 40 3.60 1.17 3.08
N VAL A 41 2.29 1.37 2.90
CA VAL A 41 1.48 2.28 3.73
C VAL A 41 1.57 1.84 5.20
N GLU A 42 1.29 0.56 5.49
CA GLU A 42 1.36 0.02 6.86
C GLU A 42 2.77 0.20 7.46
N ARG A 43 3.82 0.02 6.66
CA ARG A 43 5.20 0.23 7.11
C ARG A 43 5.50 1.70 7.41
N PHE A 44 4.98 2.63 6.60
CA PHE A 44 5.16 4.07 6.83
C PHE A 44 4.43 4.50 8.10
N GLU A 45 3.17 4.11 8.27
CA GLU A 45 2.37 4.42 9.47
C GLU A 45 3.02 3.89 10.76
N LYS A 46 3.57 2.67 10.75
CA LYS A 46 4.24 2.08 11.93
C LYS A 46 5.61 2.69 12.22
N LYS A 47 6.35 3.11 11.19
CA LYS A 47 7.74 3.58 11.34
C LYS A 47 7.81 5.05 11.72
N GLU A 48 6.75 5.79 11.44
CA GLU A 48 6.69 7.24 11.57
C GLU A 48 5.62 7.67 12.57
N ALA A 49 5.71 7.12 13.78
CA ALA A 49 5.13 7.76 14.97
C ALA A 49 5.85 9.10 15.28
N LEU A 50 6.01 9.95 14.26
CA LEU A 50 6.59 11.28 14.34
C LEU A 50 5.70 12.18 15.18
N ASP A 51 4.40 11.90 15.26
CA ASP A 51 3.48 12.62 16.13
C ASP A 51 3.80 12.41 17.60
N ASP A 52 4.13 11.18 18.01
CA ASP A 52 4.61 10.89 19.37
C ASP A 52 5.95 11.58 19.63
N VAL A 53 6.87 11.53 18.66
CA VAL A 53 8.16 12.23 18.77
C VAL A 53 7.98 13.75 18.82
N ALA A 54 6.99 14.30 18.11
CA ALA A 54 6.69 15.72 18.10
C ALA A 54 6.16 16.18 19.46
N MET A 55 5.22 15.43 20.04
CA MET A 55 4.71 15.70 21.39
C MET A 55 5.83 15.67 22.44
N GLU A 56 6.74 14.70 22.36
CA GLU A 56 7.90 14.62 23.28
C GLU A 56 8.89 15.77 23.06
N LEU A 57 9.11 16.18 21.80
CA LEU A 57 10.02 17.26 21.45
C LEU A 57 9.48 18.64 21.85
N GLU A 58 8.16 18.83 21.83
CA GLU A 58 7.50 20.06 22.31
C GLU A 58 7.72 20.30 23.82
N LEU A 59 7.91 19.24 24.59
CA LEU A 59 8.22 19.32 26.03
C LEU A 59 9.71 19.58 26.30
N ALA A 60 10.58 19.44 25.29
CA ALA A 60 12.01 19.63 25.44
C ALA A 60 12.41 21.11 25.35
N ASP A 61 13.48 21.48 26.06
CA ASP A 61 14.02 22.85 25.98
C ASP A 61 14.59 23.12 24.58
N GLU A 62 14.08 24.16 23.91
CA GLU A 62 14.48 24.55 22.55
C GLU A 62 15.97 24.94 22.44
N GLU A 63 16.60 25.34 23.54
CA GLU A 63 18.00 25.72 23.62
C GLU A 63 18.94 24.52 23.82
N GLU A 64 18.43 23.40 24.34
CA GLU A 64 19.22 22.19 24.56
C GLU A 64 19.39 21.37 23.27
N ALA A 65 20.51 20.63 23.20
CA ALA A 65 20.80 19.75 22.07
C ALA A 65 20.17 18.37 22.30
N VAL A 66 19.28 17.96 21.40
CA VAL A 66 18.70 16.62 21.35
C VAL A 66 19.46 15.72 20.39
N LEU A 67 19.40 14.40 20.61
CA LEU A 67 19.91 13.40 19.68
C LEU A 67 18.86 13.11 18.60
N TYR A 68 19.03 13.70 17.43
CA TYR A 68 18.13 13.48 16.29
C TYR A 68 18.62 12.32 15.42
N LYS A 69 17.74 11.39 15.07
CA LYS A 69 18.08 10.25 14.21
C LYS A 69 17.98 10.63 12.72
N VAL A 70 19.06 10.44 11.98
CA VAL A 70 19.11 10.59 10.51
C VAL A 70 19.58 9.28 9.91
N GLY A 71 18.67 8.56 9.25
CA GLY A 71 18.92 7.21 8.75
C GLY A 71 19.24 6.24 9.88
N GLU A 72 20.49 5.78 9.94
CA GLU A 72 21.00 4.85 10.98
C GLU A 72 21.91 5.52 12.02
N THR A 73 22.07 6.84 11.94
CA THR A 73 22.98 7.61 12.80
C THR A 73 22.23 8.63 13.65
N PHE A 74 22.81 9.01 14.78
CA PHE A 74 22.30 10.09 15.63
C PHE A 74 23.22 11.30 15.56
N VAL A 75 22.61 12.48 15.50
CA VAL A 75 23.33 13.77 15.48
C VAL A 75 22.80 14.66 16.59
N HIS A 76 23.69 15.36 17.28
CA HIS A 76 23.29 16.42 18.20
C HIS A 76 22.73 17.59 17.39
N MET A 77 21.49 17.96 17.69
CA MET A 77 20.75 19.02 17.03
C MET A 77 20.07 19.87 18.08
N ARG A 78 20.15 21.20 17.96
CA ARG A 78 19.38 22.11 18.83
C ARG A 78 17.89 21.81 18.72
N GLY A 79 17.16 21.85 19.83
CA GLY A 79 15.71 21.59 19.89
C GLY A 79 14.94 22.38 18.83
N SER A 80 15.16 23.70 18.74
CA SER A 80 14.56 24.56 17.71
C SER A 80 14.82 24.12 16.25
N ARG A 81 15.96 23.49 15.96
CA ARG A 81 16.27 22.95 14.63
C ARG A 81 15.66 21.56 14.44
N ALA A 82 15.59 20.76 15.51
CA ALA A 82 14.95 19.45 15.50
C ALA A 82 13.45 19.58 15.20
N ILE A 83 12.77 20.55 15.81
CA ILE A 83 11.34 20.84 15.56
C ILE A 83 11.09 21.11 14.07
N LYS A 84 11.80 22.10 13.50
CA LYS A 84 11.68 22.45 12.07
C LYS A 84 12.02 21.30 11.13
N ARG A 85 12.88 20.38 11.57
CA ARG A 85 13.24 19.21 10.77
C ARG A 85 12.15 18.15 10.85
N LEU A 86 11.59 17.94 12.04
CA LEU A 86 10.51 17.01 12.29
C LEU A 86 9.25 17.40 11.50
N GLU A 87 8.88 18.68 11.50
CA GLU A 87 7.77 19.20 10.68
C GLU A 87 7.93 18.85 9.19
N LYS A 88 9.13 19.06 8.64
CA LYS A 88 9.44 18.71 7.24
C LYS A 88 9.43 17.21 6.98
N ASP A 89 9.89 16.43 7.95
CA ASP A 89 9.91 14.99 7.82
C ASP A 89 8.45 14.45 7.86
N GLN A 90 7.56 15.01 8.69
CA GLN A 90 6.11 14.75 8.71
C GLN A 90 5.44 15.15 7.38
N GLU A 91 5.67 16.37 6.88
CA GLU A 91 5.12 16.83 5.60
C GLU A 91 5.48 15.87 4.45
N ARG A 92 6.77 15.51 4.33
CA ARG A 92 7.26 14.59 3.31
C ARG A 92 6.58 13.22 3.37
N VAL A 93 6.22 12.78 4.55
CA VAL A 93 5.62 11.45 4.73
C VAL A 93 4.13 11.48 4.51
N ASN A 94 3.45 12.54 4.93
CA ASN A 94 2.07 12.79 4.56
C ASN A 94 1.92 12.86 3.03
N GLU A 95 2.77 13.62 2.34
CA GLU A 95 2.81 13.66 0.87
C GLU A 95 3.02 12.25 0.27
N LYS A 96 3.90 11.45 0.87
CA LYS A 96 4.16 10.11 0.36
C LYS A 96 3.00 9.15 0.60
N LEU A 97 2.33 9.25 1.74
CA LEU A 97 1.13 8.49 2.07
C LEU A 97 -0.02 8.87 1.13
N GLU A 98 -0.23 10.16 0.86
CA GLU A 98 -1.21 10.64 -0.11
C GLU A 98 -0.93 10.08 -1.53
N GLU A 99 0.33 10.12 -1.98
CA GLU A 99 0.72 9.55 -3.28
C GLU A 99 0.44 8.04 -3.34
N LEU A 100 0.78 7.31 -2.28
CA LEU A 100 0.54 5.86 -2.19
C LEU A 100 -0.96 5.55 -2.15
N SER A 101 -1.75 6.32 -1.41
CA SER A 101 -3.21 6.17 -1.35
C SER A 101 -3.83 6.41 -2.71
N SER A 102 -3.43 7.48 -3.41
CA SER A 102 -3.93 7.75 -4.77
C SER A 102 -3.58 6.61 -5.74
N GLN A 103 -2.37 6.06 -5.66
CA GLN A 103 -1.99 4.89 -6.48
C GLN A 103 -2.78 3.63 -6.12
N SER A 104 -3.11 3.45 -4.84
CA SER A 104 -3.94 2.37 -4.34
C SER A 104 -5.35 2.45 -4.93
N ASP A 105 -5.97 3.63 -4.85
CA ASP A 105 -7.31 3.90 -5.38
C ASP A 105 -7.39 3.68 -6.89
N ASP A 106 -6.38 4.15 -7.64
CA ASP A 106 -6.25 3.92 -9.08
C ASP A 106 -6.14 2.44 -9.43
N CYS A 107 -5.38 1.66 -8.66
CA CYS A 107 -5.25 0.22 -8.85
C CYS A 107 -6.59 -0.47 -8.58
N GLN A 108 -7.25 -0.11 -7.49
CA GLN A 108 -8.54 -0.68 -7.11
C GLN A 108 -9.64 -0.37 -8.14
N ALA A 109 -9.69 0.86 -8.65
CA ALA A 109 -10.63 1.27 -9.69
C ALA A 109 -10.46 0.43 -10.97
N LYS A 110 -9.22 0.31 -11.47
CA LYS A 110 -8.90 -0.49 -12.66
C LYS A 110 -9.17 -1.98 -12.44
N MET A 111 -8.85 -2.51 -11.26
CA MET A 111 -9.17 -3.89 -10.91
C MET A 111 -10.67 -4.13 -10.89
N LYS A 112 -11.47 -3.21 -10.34
CA LYS A 112 -12.93 -3.33 -10.32
C LYS A 112 -13.53 -3.36 -11.72
N GLU A 113 -13.05 -2.51 -12.63
CA GLU A 113 -13.48 -2.53 -14.04
C GLU A 113 -13.14 -3.85 -14.72
N LEU A 114 -11.89 -4.32 -14.59
CA LEU A 114 -11.45 -5.59 -15.16
C LEU A 114 -12.23 -6.78 -14.56
N LYS A 115 -12.49 -6.75 -13.26
CA LYS A 115 -13.26 -7.78 -12.55
C LYS A 115 -14.67 -7.88 -13.14
N ILE A 116 -15.37 -6.76 -13.31
CA ILE A 116 -16.71 -6.76 -13.93
C ILE A 116 -16.66 -7.34 -15.35
N GLN A 117 -15.69 -6.92 -16.17
CA GLN A 117 -15.57 -7.41 -17.54
C GLN A 117 -15.29 -8.92 -17.61
N LEU A 118 -14.41 -9.41 -16.75
CA LEU A 118 -14.01 -10.82 -16.71
C LEU A 118 -15.12 -11.70 -16.15
N TYR A 119 -15.80 -11.30 -15.06
CA TYR A 119 -16.96 -12.05 -14.54
C TYR A 119 -18.16 -12.00 -15.48
N ALA A 120 -18.37 -10.90 -16.23
CA ALA A 120 -19.43 -10.84 -17.23
C ALA A 120 -19.23 -11.85 -18.36
N LYS A 121 -17.98 -12.19 -18.69
CA LYS A 121 -17.63 -13.12 -19.75
C LYS A 121 -17.51 -14.57 -19.27
N PHE A 122 -16.79 -14.79 -18.17
CA PHE A 122 -16.44 -16.12 -17.68
C PHE A 122 -17.32 -16.59 -16.52
N GLY A 123 -18.09 -15.70 -15.89
CA GLY A 123 -19.02 -16.06 -14.82
C GLY A 123 -18.30 -16.81 -13.69
N LYS A 124 -18.78 -18.02 -13.39
CA LYS A 124 -18.21 -18.87 -12.33
C LYS A 124 -16.93 -19.61 -12.72
N SER A 125 -16.55 -19.59 -14.00
CA SER A 125 -15.34 -20.28 -14.48
C SER A 125 -14.05 -19.49 -14.22
N ILE A 126 -14.16 -18.25 -13.72
CA ILE A 126 -13.00 -17.45 -13.31
C ILE A 126 -13.09 -17.11 -11.82
N ASN A 127 -11.95 -17.19 -11.14
CA ASN A 127 -11.81 -16.72 -9.76
C ASN A 127 -10.83 -15.53 -9.72
N LEU A 128 -11.33 -14.37 -9.30
CA LEU A 128 -10.57 -13.12 -9.12
C LEU A 128 -10.75 -12.55 -7.71
N ASP A 129 -11.22 -13.38 -6.77
CA ASP A 129 -11.35 -13.03 -5.35
C ASP A 129 -10.09 -13.47 -4.59
N GLU A 130 -9.06 -12.62 -4.63
CA GLU A 130 -7.92 -12.60 -3.69
C GLU A 130 -7.48 -11.16 -3.43
#